data_AF-A0A961JA06-F1
#
_entry.id   AF-A0A961JA06-F1
#
_cell.length_a   1.000
_cell.length_b   1.000
_cell.length_c   1.000
_cell.angle_alpha   90.00
_cell.angle_beta   90.00
_cell.angle_gamma   90.00
#
_symmetry.space_group_name_H-M   'P 1'
#
loop_
_entity.id
_entity.type
_entity.pdbx_description
1 polymer ?
#
loop_
_entity_poly.entity_id
_entity_poly.type
_entity_poly.pdbx_seq_one_letter_code
_entity_poly.pdbx_strand_id
1 'polypeptide(L)'
;VAEIARDPETAGLPISGIGGVTTWRDAVEFLALGASNVQVCTAAMTYGFKIVQEMISGLGQYMDEKGFASVSDITGRAVPRVRDWNELNLNYVTKAVIDQDKCIKCGRCYAACEDTSHQAIAMSAERVFTVKDEECVACNLCVNVCPVESCITMKELALGEVDPRTGRKVEPYLNWPKHPNNTPANCGWDPEPAE
;
A
#
# COMPACT_ATOMS: atom_id res chain seq x y z
N VAL A 1 -10.61 -6.03 -9.54
CA VAL A 1 -9.98 -5.56 -10.81
C VAL A 1 -8.67 -6.28 -11.02
N ALA A 2 -7.65 -6.06 -10.19
CA ALA A 2 -6.32 -6.66 -10.38
C ALA A 2 -6.31 -8.20 -10.44
N GLU A 3 -7.14 -8.88 -9.65
CA GLU A 3 -7.29 -10.35 -9.72
C GLU A 3 -7.69 -10.84 -11.11
N ILE A 4 -8.70 -10.21 -11.71
CA ILE A 4 -9.12 -10.51 -13.09
C ILE A 4 -7.99 -10.13 -14.07
N ALA A 5 -7.37 -8.97 -13.88
CA ALA A 5 -6.34 -8.50 -14.79
C ALA A 5 -5.06 -9.38 -14.81
N ARG A 6 -4.74 -10.06 -13.69
CA ARG A 6 -3.57 -10.93 -13.56
C ARG A 6 -3.85 -12.41 -13.84
N ASP A 7 -5.12 -12.80 -13.86
CA ASP A 7 -5.53 -14.18 -14.13
C ASP A 7 -5.20 -14.55 -15.60
N PRO A 8 -4.50 -15.67 -15.86
CA PRO A 8 -4.09 -16.05 -17.21
C PRO A 8 -5.23 -16.22 -18.23
N GLU A 9 -6.42 -16.64 -17.79
CA GLU A 9 -7.56 -16.87 -18.68
C GLU A 9 -8.23 -15.56 -19.10
N THR A 10 -8.10 -14.52 -18.28
CA THR A 10 -8.74 -13.22 -18.51
C THR A 10 -7.76 -12.08 -18.78
N ALA A 11 -6.45 -12.37 -18.74
CA ALA A 11 -5.40 -11.42 -19.05
C ALA A 11 -5.57 -10.80 -20.45
N GLY A 12 -5.55 -9.47 -20.50
CA GLY A 12 -5.72 -8.70 -21.75
C GLY A 12 -7.16 -8.51 -22.21
N LEU A 13 -8.15 -9.11 -21.54
CA LEU A 13 -9.56 -8.80 -21.80
C LEU A 13 -9.92 -7.40 -21.27
N PRO A 14 -10.78 -6.63 -21.97
CA PRO A 14 -11.24 -5.35 -21.49
C PRO A 14 -12.02 -5.48 -20.17
N ILE A 15 -11.58 -4.79 -19.12
CA ILE A 15 -12.24 -4.79 -17.82
C ILE A 15 -12.93 -3.44 -17.61
N SER A 16 -14.23 -3.47 -17.27
CA SER A 16 -14.97 -2.29 -16.85
C SER A 16 -15.02 -2.21 -15.33
N GLY A 17 -14.33 -1.23 -14.75
CA GLY A 17 -14.23 -1.06 -13.30
C GLY A 17 -15.39 -0.24 -12.73
N ILE A 18 -15.99 -0.70 -11.63
CA ILE A 18 -17.05 0.04 -10.92
C ILE A 18 -16.93 -0.21 -9.41
N GLY A 19 -17.32 0.77 -8.61
CA GLY A 19 -17.42 0.66 -7.15
C GLY A 19 -16.61 1.74 -6.43
N GLY A 20 -17.29 2.71 -5.83
CA GLY A 20 -16.65 3.74 -5.00
C GLY A 20 -15.92 4.88 -5.75
N VAL A 21 -15.84 4.84 -7.08
CA VAL A 21 -15.19 5.90 -7.88
C VAL A 21 -15.89 7.25 -7.68
N THR A 22 -15.18 8.20 -7.06
CA THR A 22 -15.71 9.53 -6.71
C THR A 22 -14.82 10.66 -7.23
N THR A 23 -13.53 10.42 -7.40
CA THR A 23 -12.53 11.39 -7.86
C THR A 23 -11.69 10.85 -9.02
N TRP A 24 -10.89 11.72 -9.65
CA TRP A 24 -9.93 11.29 -10.68
C TRP A 24 -8.87 10.32 -10.14
N ARG A 25 -8.52 10.40 -8.84
CA ARG A 25 -7.52 9.51 -8.22
C ARG A 25 -8.01 8.08 -8.21
N ASP A 26 -9.27 7.89 -7.78
CA ASP A 26 -9.93 6.59 -7.83
C ASP A 26 -9.94 6.05 -9.27
N ALA A 27 -10.27 6.90 -10.25
CA ALA A 27 -10.26 6.50 -11.66
C ALA A 27 -8.86 6.03 -12.14
N VAL A 28 -7.80 6.77 -11.82
CA VAL A 28 -6.41 6.37 -12.12
C VAL A 28 -6.05 5.05 -11.45
N GLU A 29 -6.44 4.83 -10.20
CA GLU A 29 -6.17 3.59 -9.47
C GLU A 29 -6.85 2.38 -10.14
N PHE A 30 -8.11 2.52 -10.55
CA PHE A 30 -8.82 1.48 -11.31
C PHE A 30 -8.11 1.17 -12.64
N LEU A 31 -7.71 2.20 -13.38
CA LEU A 31 -6.96 2.03 -14.63
C LEU A 31 -5.64 1.29 -14.36
N ALA A 32 -4.84 1.77 -13.41
CA ALA A 32 -3.55 1.18 -13.05
C ALA A 32 -3.67 -0.29 -12.62
N LEU A 33 -4.77 -0.66 -11.96
CA LEU A 33 -5.08 -2.04 -11.54
C LEU A 33 -5.66 -2.93 -12.66
N GLY A 34 -5.84 -2.40 -13.88
CA GLY A 34 -6.18 -3.19 -15.06
C GLY A 34 -7.52 -2.86 -15.72
N ALA A 35 -8.29 -1.91 -15.20
CA ALA A 35 -9.52 -1.48 -15.88
C ALA A 35 -9.19 -0.72 -17.18
N SER A 36 -9.99 -0.95 -18.23
CA SER A 36 -9.95 -0.22 -19.50
C SER A 36 -10.89 0.98 -19.52
N ASN A 37 -11.92 0.95 -18.67
CA ASN A 37 -12.81 2.09 -18.40
C ASN A 37 -13.31 2.04 -16.95
N VAL A 38 -13.87 3.15 -16.48
CA VAL A 38 -14.46 3.27 -15.15
C VAL A 38 -15.92 3.72 -15.24
N GLN A 39 -16.77 3.15 -14.39
CA GLN A 39 -18.17 3.51 -14.26
C GLN A 39 -18.42 4.19 -12.92
N VAL A 40 -19.39 5.12 -12.90
CA VAL A 40 -19.73 5.92 -11.72
C VAL A 40 -21.24 5.89 -11.50
N CYS A 41 -21.66 5.58 -10.28
CA CYS A 41 -23.09 5.52 -9.90
C CYS A 41 -23.39 6.45 -8.72
N THR A 42 -23.06 6.04 -7.49
CA THR A 42 -23.40 6.79 -6.27
C THR A 42 -22.88 8.21 -6.30
N ALA A 43 -21.64 8.45 -6.72
CA ALA A 43 -21.10 9.81 -6.79
C ALA A 43 -21.91 10.71 -7.74
N ALA A 44 -22.38 10.19 -8.89
CA ALA A 44 -23.20 10.96 -9.82
C ALA A 44 -24.59 11.25 -9.22
N MET A 45 -25.16 10.31 -8.46
CA MET A 45 -26.42 10.51 -7.73
C MET A 45 -26.28 11.56 -6.62
N THR A 46 -25.15 11.58 -5.91
CA THR A 46 -24.93 12.46 -4.75
C THR A 46 -24.49 13.86 -5.14
N TYR A 47 -23.62 14.00 -6.15
CA TYR A 47 -22.94 15.25 -6.48
C TYR A 47 -23.32 15.79 -7.88
N GLY A 48 -24.15 15.05 -8.63
CA GLY A 48 -24.57 15.40 -9.98
C GLY A 48 -23.53 15.08 -11.06
N PHE A 49 -23.91 15.19 -12.33
CA PHE A 49 -23.08 14.76 -13.46
C PHE A 49 -21.80 15.58 -13.67
N LYS A 50 -21.67 16.76 -13.05
CA LYS A 50 -20.47 17.61 -13.19
C LYS A 50 -19.20 16.96 -12.63
N ILE A 51 -19.32 15.99 -11.73
CA ILE A 51 -18.16 15.23 -11.23
C ILE A 51 -17.36 14.59 -12.37
N VAL A 52 -18.01 14.23 -13.48
CA VAL A 52 -17.33 13.61 -14.63
C VAL A 52 -16.37 14.60 -15.28
N GLN A 53 -16.72 15.90 -15.31
CA GLN A 53 -15.84 16.95 -15.82
C GLN A 53 -14.61 17.15 -14.91
N GLU A 54 -14.82 17.12 -13.59
CA GLU A 54 -13.73 17.20 -12.60
C GLU A 54 -12.80 15.99 -12.69
N MET A 55 -13.36 14.79 -12.88
CA MET A 55 -12.59 13.57 -13.10
C MET A 55 -11.73 13.67 -14.35
N ILE A 56 -12.30 14.12 -15.48
CA ILE A 56 -11.57 14.29 -16.74
C ILE A 56 -10.44 15.31 -16.58
N SER A 57 -10.71 16.46 -15.97
CA SER A 57 -9.71 17.52 -15.76
C SER A 57 -8.57 17.04 -14.86
N GLY A 58 -8.88 16.40 -13.73
CA GLY A 58 -7.87 15.94 -12.79
C GLY A 58 -7.03 14.79 -13.33
N LEU A 59 -7.65 13.85 -14.06
CA LEU A 59 -6.94 12.78 -14.75
C LEU A 59 -6.03 13.33 -15.84
N GLY A 60 -6.51 14.30 -16.65
CA GLY A 60 -5.71 14.95 -17.68
C GLY A 60 -4.47 15.63 -17.10
N GLN A 61 -4.64 16.41 -16.03
CA GLN A 61 -3.51 17.04 -15.34
C GLN A 61 -2.50 15.99 -14.82
N TYR A 62 -2.98 14.93 -14.18
CA TYR A 62 -2.11 13.84 -13.72
C TYR A 62 -1.34 13.18 -14.88
N MET A 63 -2.01 12.97 -16.01
CA MET A 63 -1.38 12.42 -17.22
C MET A 63 -0.28 13.34 -17.74
N ASP A 64 -0.53 14.65 -17.82
CA ASP A 64 0.46 15.65 -18.24
C ASP A 64 1.67 15.67 -17.29
N GLU A 65 1.44 15.69 -15.97
CA GLU A 65 2.49 15.67 -14.94
C GLU A 65 3.36 14.41 -14.98
N LYS A 66 2.78 13.27 -15.38
CA LYS A 66 3.49 11.98 -15.48
C LYS A 66 4.01 11.68 -16.89
N GLY A 67 3.68 12.50 -17.88
CA GLY A 67 4.08 12.31 -19.28
C GLY A 67 3.37 11.13 -19.96
N PHE A 68 2.11 10.87 -19.63
CA PHE A 68 1.28 9.88 -20.32
C PHE A 68 0.55 10.50 -21.50
N ALA A 69 0.62 9.85 -22.67
CA ALA A 69 -0.06 10.32 -23.88
C ALA A 69 -1.51 9.79 -23.95
N SER A 70 -1.79 8.67 -23.29
CA SER A 70 -3.11 8.05 -23.27
C SER A 70 -3.38 7.32 -21.95
N VAL A 71 -4.66 7.08 -21.65
CA VAL A 71 -5.05 6.25 -20.49
C VAL A 71 -4.54 4.80 -20.62
N SER A 72 -4.32 4.32 -21.84
CA SER A 72 -3.72 3.01 -22.10
C SER A 72 -2.27 2.90 -21.60
N ASP A 73 -1.55 4.03 -21.44
CA ASP A 73 -0.20 4.04 -20.84
C ASP A 73 -0.22 3.81 -19.31
N ILE A 74 -1.41 3.95 -18.71
CA ILE A 74 -1.68 3.72 -17.30
C ILE A 74 -2.28 2.33 -17.09
N THR A 75 -3.17 1.88 -17.99
CA THR A 75 -3.93 0.64 -17.84
C THR A 75 -3.03 -0.55 -17.51
N GLY A 76 -3.30 -1.20 -16.37
CA GLY A 76 -2.60 -2.41 -15.93
C GLY A 76 -1.17 -2.20 -15.43
N ARG A 77 -0.66 -0.97 -15.38
CA ARG A 77 0.74 -0.69 -14.99
C ARG A 77 1.09 -1.13 -13.57
N ALA A 78 0.11 -1.25 -12.67
CA ALA A 78 0.30 -1.77 -11.32
C ALA A 78 0.16 -3.29 -11.22
N VAL A 79 -0.48 -3.95 -12.20
CA VAL A 79 -0.78 -5.40 -12.17
C VAL A 79 0.46 -6.27 -11.92
N PRO A 80 1.63 -6.04 -12.56
CA PRO A 80 2.82 -6.86 -12.30
C PRO A 80 3.38 -6.77 -10.87
N ARG A 81 2.93 -5.79 -10.08
CA ARG A 81 3.32 -5.58 -8.67
C ARG A 81 2.29 -6.12 -7.69
N VAL A 82 1.11 -6.53 -8.15
CA VAL A 82 0.12 -7.20 -7.32
C VAL A 82 0.56 -8.65 -7.17
N ARG A 83 0.74 -9.07 -5.92
CA ARG A 83 1.31 -10.37 -5.55
C ARG A 83 0.44 -10.98 -4.47
N ASP A 84 0.40 -12.30 -4.44
CA ASP A 84 -0.22 -13.00 -3.34
C ASP A 84 0.59 -12.79 -2.06
N TRP A 85 -0.08 -12.84 -0.91
CA TRP A 85 0.56 -12.62 0.38
C TRP A 85 1.79 -13.52 0.58
N ASN A 86 1.69 -14.77 0.13
CA ASN A 86 2.74 -15.77 0.27
C ASN A 86 3.99 -15.45 -0.56
N GLU A 87 3.89 -14.58 -1.58
CA GLU A 87 5.01 -14.14 -2.41
C GLU A 87 5.70 -12.88 -1.87
N LEU A 88 5.16 -12.25 -0.82
CA LEU A 88 5.76 -11.07 -0.21
C LEU A 88 7.06 -11.42 0.51
N ASN A 89 7.98 -10.46 0.57
CA ASN A 89 9.25 -10.61 1.27
C ASN A 89 9.04 -10.55 2.79
N LEU A 90 9.10 -11.69 3.46
CA LEU A 90 8.99 -11.83 4.91
C LEU A 90 10.19 -11.22 5.65
N ASN A 91 11.32 -11.06 4.97
CA ASN A 91 12.54 -10.46 5.52
C ASN A 91 12.62 -8.94 5.28
N TYR A 92 11.57 -8.34 4.70
CA TYR A 92 11.53 -6.89 4.51
C TYR A 92 11.26 -6.18 5.85
N VAL A 93 12.21 -5.37 6.30
CA VAL A 93 12.12 -4.64 7.57
C VAL A 93 12.23 -3.15 7.32
N THR A 94 11.31 -2.39 7.91
CA THR A 94 11.34 -0.93 7.92
C THR A 94 11.10 -0.40 9.33
N LYS A 95 11.35 0.89 9.56
CA LYS A 95 11.03 1.60 10.80
C LYS A 95 10.41 2.94 10.49
N ALA A 96 9.39 3.32 11.25
CA ALA A 96 8.79 4.64 11.12
C ALA A 96 9.78 5.70 11.62
N VAL A 97 9.87 6.82 10.89
CA VAL A 97 10.71 7.96 11.24
C VAL A 97 9.84 9.20 11.21
N ILE A 98 9.86 9.97 12.30
CA ILE A 98 9.07 11.21 12.43
C ILE A 98 10.01 12.39 12.18
N ASP A 99 9.71 13.15 11.13
CA ASP A 99 10.32 14.43 10.82
C ASP A 99 9.83 15.48 11.81
N GLN A 100 10.73 15.95 12.68
CA GLN A 100 10.40 16.90 13.74
C GLN A 100 10.17 18.32 13.21
N ASP A 101 10.71 18.67 12.04
CA ASP A 101 10.53 19.99 11.45
C ASP A 101 9.13 20.14 10.84
N LYS A 102 8.56 19.03 10.35
CA LYS A 102 7.18 18.97 9.85
C LYS A 102 6.14 18.70 10.93
N CYS A 103 6.57 18.19 12.09
CA CYS A 103 5.66 17.74 13.14
C CYS A 103 4.90 18.92 13.78
N ILE A 104 3.57 18.92 13.62
CA ILE A 104 2.68 19.91 14.25
C ILE A 104 2.25 19.53 15.68
N LYS A 105 2.89 18.53 16.29
CA LYS A 105 2.66 18.05 17.67
C LYS A 105 1.21 17.65 18.03
N CYS A 106 0.43 17.22 17.03
CA CYS A 106 -0.98 16.85 17.22
C CYS A 106 -1.16 15.56 18.05
N GLY A 107 -0.18 14.64 18.03
CA GLY A 107 -0.19 13.40 18.82
C GLY A 107 -1.04 12.25 18.29
N ARG A 108 -1.63 12.37 17.09
CA ARG A 108 -2.44 11.29 16.49
C ARG A 108 -1.63 10.01 16.27
N CYS A 109 -0.37 10.14 15.86
CA CYS A 109 0.53 9.00 15.69
C CYS A 109 0.76 8.24 17.00
N TYR A 110 0.99 8.97 18.10
CA TYR A 110 1.12 8.39 19.44
C TYR A 110 -0.15 7.68 19.85
N ALA A 111 -1.30 8.35 19.82
CA ALA A 111 -2.58 7.75 20.23
C ALA A 111 -2.92 6.48 19.41
N ALA A 112 -2.74 6.51 18.09
CA ALA A 112 -2.98 5.33 17.25
C ALA A 112 -2.06 4.17 17.60
N CYS A 113 -0.77 4.46 17.85
CA CYS A 113 0.20 3.44 18.22
C CYS A 113 -0.05 2.87 19.63
N GLU A 114 -0.39 3.74 20.57
CA GLU A 114 -0.59 3.45 21.99
C GLU A 114 -1.89 2.70 22.25
N ASP A 115 -3.01 3.19 21.74
CA ASP A 115 -4.33 2.66 22.11
C ASP A 115 -4.73 1.43 21.28
N THR A 116 -4.21 1.30 20.05
CA THR A 116 -4.74 0.33 19.06
C THR A 116 -3.68 -0.47 18.32
N SER A 117 -2.42 -0.42 18.74
CA SER A 117 -1.33 -1.13 18.03
C SER A 117 -0.27 -1.69 18.98
N HIS A 118 0.92 -1.08 19.05
CA HIS A 118 2.13 -1.71 19.59
C HIS A 118 2.89 -0.83 20.57
N GLN A 119 2.31 0.29 21.03
CA GLN A 119 2.90 1.18 22.04
C GLN A 119 4.34 1.59 21.71
N ALA A 120 4.66 1.77 20.43
CA ALA A 120 6.02 1.93 19.91
C ALA A 120 6.43 3.40 19.66
N ILE A 121 5.64 4.37 20.13
CA ILE A 121 5.96 5.80 20.03
C ILE A 121 5.99 6.37 21.44
N ALA A 122 7.08 7.04 21.80
CA ALA A 122 7.19 7.78 23.06
C ALA A 122 6.72 9.23 22.88
N MET A 123 6.21 9.81 23.96
CA MET A 123 5.83 11.23 24.04
C MET A 123 6.57 11.89 25.20
N SER A 124 7.37 12.92 24.91
CA SER A 124 7.99 13.76 25.96
C SER A 124 6.99 14.71 26.61
N ALA A 125 7.37 15.34 27.71
CA ALA A 125 6.56 16.37 28.37
C ALA A 125 6.27 17.57 27.43
N GLU A 126 7.21 17.89 26.53
CA GLU A 126 7.11 18.95 25.52
C GLU A 126 6.41 18.49 24.23
N ARG A 127 5.78 17.30 24.27
CA ARG A 127 5.08 16.67 23.15
C ARG A 127 5.96 16.47 21.91
N VAL A 128 7.22 16.11 22.14
CA VAL A 128 8.08 15.55 21.10
C VAL A 128 7.76 14.07 20.98
N PHE A 129 7.53 13.59 19.77
CA PHE A 129 7.15 12.21 19.49
C PHE A 129 8.30 11.47 18.81
N THR A 130 8.74 10.35 19.38
CA THR A 130 9.86 9.55 18.88
C THR A 130 9.48 8.09 18.78
N VAL A 131 9.87 7.44 17.69
CA VAL A 131 9.65 6.00 17.50
C VAL A 131 10.68 5.22 18.32
N LYS A 132 10.23 4.19 19.04
CA LYS A 132 11.08 3.21 19.71
C LYS A 132 11.34 2.07 18.74
N ASP A 133 12.52 2.04 18.12
CA ASP A 133 12.84 1.08 17.06
C ASP A 133 12.80 -0.37 17.56
N GLU A 134 13.08 -0.57 18.84
CA GLU A 134 13.01 -1.84 19.56
C GLU A 134 11.58 -2.37 19.74
N GLU A 135 10.55 -1.52 19.63
CA GLU A 135 9.14 -1.93 19.73
C GLU A 135 8.41 -1.83 18.37
N CYS A 136 8.90 -1.00 17.46
CA CYS A 136 8.22 -0.72 16.19
C CYS A 136 8.18 -1.96 15.28
N VAL A 137 6.97 -2.47 15.00
CA VAL A 137 6.73 -3.57 14.05
C VAL A 137 6.47 -3.12 12.61
N ALA A 138 6.55 -1.81 12.35
CA ALA A 138 6.34 -1.22 11.03
C ALA A 138 4.94 -1.43 10.41
N CYS A 139 3.87 -1.41 11.22
CA CYS A 139 2.49 -1.58 10.74
C CYS A 139 1.96 -0.43 9.85
N ASN A 140 2.72 0.67 9.70
CA ASN A 140 2.39 1.84 8.89
C ASN A 140 1.16 2.67 9.36
N LEU A 141 0.49 2.31 10.45
CA LEU A 141 -0.69 3.02 10.93
C LEU A 141 -0.40 4.49 11.29
N CYS A 142 0.74 4.76 11.94
CA CYS A 142 1.13 6.12 12.32
C CYS A 142 1.29 7.06 11.11
N VAL A 143 1.79 6.53 9.99
CA VAL A 143 1.92 7.28 8.72
C VAL A 143 0.52 7.62 8.19
N ASN A 144 -0.39 6.66 8.16
CA ASN A 144 -1.74 6.84 7.62
C ASN A 144 -2.59 7.85 8.41
N VAL A 145 -2.42 7.92 9.74
CA VAL A 145 -3.20 8.85 10.58
C VAL A 145 -2.59 10.25 10.69
N CYS A 146 -1.33 10.41 10.29
CA CYS A 146 -0.64 11.69 10.36
C CYS A 146 -1.26 12.66 9.36
N PRO A 147 -1.76 13.84 9.78
CA PRO A 147 -2.41 14.78 8.87
C PRO A 147 -1.42 15.60 8.04
N VAL A 148 -0.12 15.50 8.31
CA VAL A 148 0.93 16.23 7.60
C VAL A 148 1.59 15.28 6.62
N GLU A 149 1.46 15.58 5.33
CA GLU A 149 2.05 14.78 4.27
C GLU A 149 3.56 14.63 4.46
N SER A 150 4.06 13.40 4.34
CA SER A 150 5.48 13.09 4.47
C SER A 150 6.13 13.56 5.78
N CYS A 151 5.37 13.76 6.86
CA CYS A 151 5.90 13.99 8.20
C CYS A 151 6.39 12.70 8.87
N ILE A 152 5.77 11.57 8.54
CA ILE A 152 6.21 10.26 8.99
C ILE A 152 6.49 9.40 7.76
N THR A 153 7.68 8.79 7.71
CA THR A 153 8.13 7.94 6.59
C THR A 153 8.63 6.59 7.10
N MET A 154 8.66 5.58 6.24
CA MET A 154 9.24 4.28 6.57
C MET A 154 10.67 4.19 6.05
N LYS A 155 11.66 4.13 6.95
CA LYS A 155 13.05 3.85 6.62
C LYS A 155 13.25 2.34 6.50
N GLU A 156 13.62 1.86 5.32
CA GLU A 156 14.05 0.48 5.11
C GLU A 156 15.42 0.22 5.78
N LEU A 157 15.55 -0.93 6.44
CA LEU A 157 16.82 -1.40 6.98
C LEU A 157 17.56 -2.16 5.89
N ALA A 158 18.86 -1.88 5.73
CA ALA A 158 19.66 -2.49 4.70
C ALA A 158 19.95 -3.98 5.00
N LEU A 159 20.25 -4.76 3.96
CA LEU A 159 20.69 -6.14 4.12
C LEU A 159 21.89 -6.23 5.08
N GLY A 160 21.78 -7.09 6.10
CA GLY A 160 22.79 -7.27 7.14
C GLY A 160 22.71 -6.28 8.31
N GLU A 161 21.90 -5.21 8.23
CA GLU A 161 21.58 -4.32 9.35
C GLU A 161 20.79 -5.10 10.41
N VAL A 162 21.00 -4.78 11.69
CA VAL A 162 20.30 -5.44 12.80
C VAL A 162 18.96 -4.74 13.02
N ASP A 163 17.85 -5.48 12.97
CA ASP A 163 16.55 -5.00 13.42
C ASP A 163 16.55 -4.87 14.95
N PRO A 164 16.46 -3.65 15.52
CA PRO A 164 16.51 -3.46 16.96
C PRO A 164 15.41 -4.19 17.73
N ARG A 165 14.28 -4.49 17.08
CA ARG A 165 13.16 -5.20 17.71
C ARG A 165 13.43 -6.68 17.90
N THR A 166 14.03 -7.33 16.91
CA THR A 166 14.24 -8.79 16.94
C THR A 166 15.66 -9.17 17.32
N GLY A 167 16.62 -8.23 17.27
CA GLY A 167 18.04 -8.50 17.43
C GLY A 167 18.65 -9.31 16.28
N ARG A 168 17.89 -9.55 15.21
CA ARG A 168 18.31 -10.33 14.05
C ARG A 168 18.76 -9.41 12.92
N LYS A 169 19.68 -9.89 12.08
CA LYS A 169 20.08 -9.19 10.87
C LYS A 169 19.00 -9.31 9.79
N VAL A 170 18.82 -8.28 8.99
CA VAL A 170 18.01 -8.35 7.77
C VAL A 170 18.66 -9.35 6.82
N GLU A 171 17.90 -10.37 6.46
CA GLU A 171 18.32 -11.44 5.55
C GLU A 171 17.83 -11.17 4.12
N PRO A 172 18.39 -11.87 3.11
CA PRO A 172 17.91 -11.78 1.74
C PRO A 172 16.43 -12.16 1.61
N TYR A 173 15.85 -11.86 0.45
CA TYR A 173 14.45 -12.16 0.14
C TYR A 173 14.06 -13.60 0.52
N LEU A 174 13.01 -13.71 1.34
CA LEU A 174 12.39 -14.98 1.70
C LEU A 174 10.87 -14.80 1.68
N ASN A 175 10.17 -15.72 1.04
CA ASN A 175 8.71 -15.71 0.96
C ASN A 175 8.14 -16.95 1.65
N TRP A 176 6.83 -16.98 1.87
CA TRP A 176 6.21 -18.04 2.67
C TRP A 176 6.40 -19.46 2.10
N PRO A 177 6.29 -19.73 0.78
CA PRO A 177 6.51 -21.05 0.20
C PRO A 177 7.88 -21.66 0.55
N LYS A 178 8.92 -20.82 0.68
CA LYS A 178 10.29 -21.22 1.00
C LYS A 178 10.62 -21.14 2.49
N HIS A 179 9.69 -20.65 3.31
CA HIS A 179 9.93 -20.41 4.73
C HIS A 179 10.00 -21.74 5.50
N PRO A 180 10.96 -21.93 6.45
CA PRO A 180 11.12 -23.20 7.18
C PRO A 180 9.86 -23.68 7.94
N ASN A 181 9.00 -22.75 8.35
CA ASN A 181 7.74 -23.06 9.05
C ASN A 181 6.59 -23.44 8.10
N ASN A 182 6.76 -23.34 6.78
CA ASN A 182 5.76 -23.76 5.82
C ASN A 182 5.82 -25.29 5.64
N THR A 183 5.28 -26.02 6.61
CA THR A 183 5.34 -27.48 6.71
C THR A 183 4.67 -28.25 5.56
N PRO A 184 3.66 -27.77 4.80
CA PRO A 184 3.14 -28.50 3.64
C PRO A 184 4.21 -28.87 2.60
N ALA A 185 5.23 -28.02 2.42
CA ALA A 185 6.38 -28.31 1.56
C ALA A 185 7.27 -29.46 2.09
N ASN A 186 7.17 -29.79 3.39
CA ASN A 186 7.90 -30.86 4.07
C ASN A 186 7.00 -32.04 4.49
N CYS A 187 5.68 -31.97 4.27
CA CYS A 187 4.70 -32.96 4.72
C CYS A 187 4.21 -33.90 3.60
N GLY A 188 4.75 -33.82 2.39
CA GLY A 188 4.37 -34.71 1.28
C GLY A 188 2.90 -34.57 0.86
N TRP A 189 2.28 -33.42 1.15
CA TRP A 189 0.93 -33.11 0.67
C TRP A 189 1.04 -32.53 -0.73
N ASP A 190 0.68 -33.35 -1.72
CA ASP A 190 0.53 -32.95 -3.12
C ASP A 190 -0.91 -32.45 -3.28
N PRO A 191 -1.16 -31.14 -3.45
CA PRO A 191 -2.50 -30.69 -3.79
C PRO A 191 -2.82 -31.20 -5.20
N GLU A 192 -3.79 -32.10 -5.32
CA GLU A 192 -4.39 -32.42 -6.61
C GLU A 192 -4.76 -31.11 -7.33
N PRO A 193 -4.47 -30.98 -8.64
CA PRO A 193 -4.88 -29.81 -9.39
C PRO A 193 -6.40 -29.69 -9.32
N ALA A 194 -6.89 -28.53 -8.91
CA ALA A 194 -8.31 -28.22 -8.93
C ALA A 194 -8.84 -28.41 -10.37
N GLU A 195 -9.78 -29.33 -10.53
CA GLU A 195 -10.59 -29.52 -11.75
C GLU A 195 -11.48 -28.32 -12.04
#